data_AF-A0AAQ3N6L7-F1
#
_entry.id   AF-A0AAQ3N6L7-F1
#
_cell.length_a   1.000
_cell.length_b   1.000
_cell.length_c   1.000
_cell.angle_alpha   90.00
_cell.angle_beta   90.00
_cell.angle_gamma   90.00
#
_symmetry.space_group_name_H-M   'P 1'
#
loop_
_entity.id
_entity.type
_entity.pdbx_description
1 polymer ?
#
loop_
_entity_poly.entity_id
_entity_poly.type
_entity_poly.pdbx_seq_one_letter_code
_entity_poly.pdbx_strand_id
1 'polypeptide(L)'
;MKDSSGSSGGVDIVGDGSLLSIFGFPRSCYMFIEGDSSTEPYLVTHHQILAHAAAVKVYRDKYQISQKGQIGITLNSPWIMPLSQSKEDINAAFRAIVFLYDW
;
A
#
# COMPACT_ATOMS: atom_id res chain seq x y z
N MET A 1 -40.47 26.67 10.75
CA MET A 1 -40.09 28.04 10.34
C MET A 1 -39.41 28.65 11.55
N LYS A 2 -38.08 28.68 11.71
CA LYS A 2 -36.95 28.82 10.80
C LYS A 2 -35.81 27.82 11.15
N ASP A 3 -34.74 27.95 10.42
CA ASP A 3 -33.78 26.99 9.87
C ASP A 3 -32.33 27.47 10.12
N SER A 4 -31.36 26.54 9.99
CA SER A 4 -29.89 26.77 9.81
C SER A 4 -29.08 27.09 11.08
N SER A 5 -27.86 26.61 11.35
CA SER A 5 -26.83 25.87 10.62
C SER A 5 -25.84 25.23 11.64
N GLY A 6 -25.27 24.06 11.30
CA GLY A 6 -24.20 23.43 12.07
C GLY A 6 -22.81 23.94 11.66
N SER A 7 -21.90 24.02 12.63
CA SER A 7 -20.46 24.07 12.39
C SER A 7 -19.75 23.33 13.52
N SER A 8 -19.06 22.25 13.14
CA SER A 8 -18.22 21.40 13.97
C SER A 8 -17.03 22.19 14.53
N GLY A 9 -17.09 22.52 15.83
CA GLY A 9 -15.97 23.11 16.55
C GLY A 9 -14.95 22.04 16.94
N GLY A 10 -13.75 22.14 16.39
CA GLY A 10 -12.61 21.29 16.70
C GLY A 10 -12.15 21.42 18.15
N VAL A 11 -11.52 20.37 18.65
CA VAL A 11 -10.86 20.38 19.96
C VAL A 11 -9.48 21.00 19.78
N ASP A 12 -9.40 22.32 19.99
CA ASP A 12 -8.14 23.06 20.05
C ASP A 12 -7.48 22.81 21.42
N ILE A 13 -6.42 22.00 21.45
CA ILE A 13 -5.52 21.94 22.60
C ILE A 13 -4.37 22.91 22.33
N VAL A 14 -4.63 24.20 22.58
CA VAL A 14 -3.56 25.19 22.79
C VAL A 14 -3.42 25.36 24.30
N GLY A 15 -2.50 24.59 24.88
CA GLY A 15 -2.01 24.74 26.25
C GLY A 15 -0.54 25.14 26.20
N ASP A 16 -0.29 26.41 26.45
CA ASP A 16 1.00 27.07 26.35
C ASP A 16 1.95 26.67 27.51
N GLY A 17 3.25 26.65 27.21
CA GLY A 17 4.34 26.87 28.17
C GLY A 17 4.77 25.73 29.10
N SER A 18 5.85 25.03 28.75
CA SER A 18 6.96 24.64 29.66
C SER A 18 8.14 24.08 28.87
N LEU A 19 9.18 24.89 28.67
CA LEU A 19 10.49 24.47 28.20
C LEU A 19 11.16 23.61 29.27
N LEU A 20 11.36 22.31 29.05
CA LEU A 20 12.36 21.54 29.79
C LEU A 20 12.96 20.37 29.01
N SER A 21 14.29 20.40 28.97
CA SER A 21 15.25 19.30 28.82
C SER A 21 15.29 18.52 27.50
N ILE A 22 16.04 19.11 26.56
CA ILE A 22 16.98 18.46 25.64
C ILE A 22 17.98 17.55 26.40
N PHE A 23 17.65 16.31 26.73
CA PHE A 23 18.62 15.21 26.91
C PHE A 23 17.92 13.84 26.86
N GLY A 24 18.14 13.10 25.78
CA GLY A 24 18.21 11.63 25.79
C GLY A 24 16.92 10.85 26.07
N PHE A 25 15.95 10.89 25.15
CA PHE A 25 15.05 9.74 25.00
C PHE A 25 15.74 8.71 24.08
N PRO A 26 16.05 7.49 24.55
CA PRO A 26 16.43 6.42 23.62
C PRO A 26 15.27 6.25 22.64
N ARG A 27 15.57 6.29 21.33
CA ARG A 27 14.61 5.87 20.30
C ARG A 27 14.22 4.44 20.60
N SER A 28 13.09 4.27 21.26
CA SER A 28 12.42 2.99 21.37
C SER A 28 11.86 2.66 19.99
N CYS A 29 12.70 2.05 19.15
CA CYS A 29 12.27 1.30 17.99
C CYS A 29 11.43 0.14 18.51
N TYR A 30 10.11 0.29 18.50
CA TYR A 30 9.25 -0.88 18.61
C TYR A 30 9.46 -1.79 17.38
N MET A 31 9.62 -3.08 17.66
CA MET A 31 9.03 -4.21 16.93
C MET A 31 9.89 -4.92 15.86
N PHE A 32 10.27 -6.17 16.21
CA PHE A 32 10.77 -7.32 15.43
C PHE A 32 11.70 -7.05 14.22
N ILE A 33 12.99 -7.32 14.43
CA ILE A 33 14.02 -7.38 13.36
C ILE A 33 14.34 -8.84 12.97
N GLU A 34 13.38 -9.76 13.12
CA GLU A 34 13.54 -11.15 12.67
C GLU A 34 12.60 -11.40 11.50
N GLY A 35 13.16 -11.21 10.30
CA GLY A 35 12.52 -11.54 9.03
C GLY A 35 13.51 -11.34 7.89
N ASP A 36 13.43 -12.18 6.86
CA ASP A 36 14.24 -12.02 5.65
C ASP A 36 13.48 -11.21 4.60
N SER A 37 13.80 -9.91 4.54
CA SER A 37 13.24 -8.97 3.56
C SER A 37 13.52 -9.35 2.11
N SER A 38 14.47 -10.26 1.85
CA SER A 38 14.78 -10.74 0.50
C SER A 38 13.91 -11.92 0.07
N THR A 39 13.25 -12.62 1.00
CA THR A 39 12.51 -13.86 0.69
C THR A 39 11.03 -13.75 1.03
N GLU A 40 10.71 -13.14 2.17
CA GLU A 40 9.34 -13.02 2.66
C GLU A 40 8.38 -12.29 1.71
N PRO A 41 8.78 -11.21 1.02
CA PRO A 41 7.89 -10.54 0.07
C PRO A 41 7.43 -11.46 -1.07
N TYR A 42 8.31 -12.33 -1.56
CA TYR A 42 7.98 -13.28 -2.62
C TYR A 42 7.01 -14.37 -2.13
N LEU A 43 7.19 -14.85 -0.89
CA LEU A 43 6.29 -15.84 -0.30
C LEU A 43 4.89 -15.29 -0.09
N VAL A 44 4.78 -14.07 0.44
CA VAL A 44 3.48 -13.40 0.66
C VAL A 44 2.75 -13.21 -0.67
N THR A 45 3.43 -12.71 -1.70
CA THR A 45 2.81 -12.50 -3.01
C THR A 45 2.40 -13.80 -3.69
N HIS A 46 3.21 -14.87 -3.57
CA HIS A 46 2.85 -16.18 -4.07
C HIS A 46 1.51 -16.67 -3.48
N HIS A 47 1.34 -16.55 -2.16
CA HIS A 47 0.09 -16.90 -1.51
C HIS A 47 -1.06 -15.97 -1.89
N GLN A 48 -0.79 -14.67 -2.12
CA GLN A 48 -1.80 -13.72 -2.57
C GLN A 48 -2.37 -14.11 -3.96
N ILE A 49 -1.52 -14.52 -4.90
CA ILE A 49 -1.93 -14.98 -6.23
C ILE A 49 -2.74 -16.28 -6.13
N LEU A 50 -2.31 -17.23 -5.31
CA LEU A 50 -3.04 -18.48 -5.08
C LEU A 50 -4.42 -18.24 -4.45
N ALA A 51 -4.49 -17.36 -3.46
CA ALA A 51 -5.74 -16.98 -2.80
C ALA A 51 -6.69 -16.29 -3.80
N HIS A 52 -6.17 -15.39 -4.63
CA HIS A 52 -6.94 -14.76 -5.70
C HIS A 52 -7.48 -15.81 -6.69
N ALA A 53 -6.64 -16.74 -7.15
CA ALA A 53 -7.06 -17.80 -8.07
C ALA A 53 -8.15 -18.70 -7.47
N ALA A 54 -8.03 -19.06 -6.18
CA ALA A 54 -9.05 -19.82 -5.47
C ALA A 54 -10.37 -19.04 -5.34
N ALA A 55 -10.31 -17.74 -5.01
CA ALA A 55 -11.48 -16.88 -4.92
C ALA A 55 -12.18 -16.72 -6.29
N VAL A 56 -11.41 -16.54 -7.37
CA VAL A 56 -11.92 -16.46 -8.74
C VAL A 56 -12.61 -17.76 -9.14
N LYS A 57 -12.05 -18.92 -8.78
CA LYS A 57 -12.67 -20.21 -9.04
C LYS A 57 -14.04 -20.31 -8.36
N VAL A 58 -14.11 -20.02 -7.06
CA VAL A 58 -15.37 -20.04 -6.30
C VAL A 58 -16.40 -19.05 -6.86
N TYR A 59 -15.95 -17.85 -7.24
CA TYR A 59 -16.79 -16.84 -7.88
C TYR A 59 -17.42 -17.35 -9.18
N ARG A 60 -16.59 -17.93 -10.06
CA ARG A 60 -17.01 -18.48 -11.35
C ARG A 60 -17.98 -19.64 -11.19
N ASP A 61 -17.70 -20.55 -10.26
CA ASP A 61 -18.49 -21.77 -10.07
C ASP A 61 -19.86 -21.50 -9.43
N LYS A 62 -19.93 -20.58 -8.46
CA LYS A 62 -21.14 -20.40 -7.63
C LYS A 62 -21.90 -19.11 -7.89
N TYR A 63 -21.20 -18.02 -8.20
CA TYR A 63 -21.77 -16.67 -8.13
C TYR A 63 -21.91 -16.00 -9.50
N GLN A 64 -21.08 -16.35 -10.48
CA GLN A 64 -21.05 -15.76 -11.82
C GLN A 64 -22.41 -15.75 -12.52
N ILE A 65 -23.15 -16.87 -12.44
CA ILE A 65 -24.46 -17.01 -13.09
C ILE A 65 -25.48 -16.05 -12.46
N SER A 66 -25.44 -15.92 -11.14
CA SER A 66 -26.41 -15.10 -10.38
C SER A 66 -26.10 -13.61 -10.43
N GLN A 67 -24.83 -13.24 -10.27
CA GLN A 67 -24.40 -11.84 -10.14
C GLN A 67 -24.07 -11.20 -11.49
N LYS A 68 -23.70 -12.01 -12.51
CA LYS A 68 -23.29 -11.55 -13.85
C LYS A 68 -22.18 -10.49 -13.82
N GLY A 69 -21.40 -10.45 -12.74
CA GLY A 69 -20.30 -9.52 -12.55
C GLY A 69 -18.99 -10.03 -13.14
N GLN A 70 -17.95 -9.22 -12.99
CA GLN A 70 -16.58 -9.56 -13.39
C GLN A 70 -15.69 -9.50 -12.14
N ILE A 71 -14.78 -10.46 -12.03
CA ILE A 71 -13.77 -10.51 -10.97
C ILE A 71 -12.38 -10.34 -11.58
N GLY A 72 -11.56 -9.51 -10.94
CA GLY A 72 -10.18 -9.24 -11.35
C GLY A 72 -9.32 -8.86 -10.16
N ILE A 73 -8.02 -8.67 -10.42
CA ILE A 73 -7.03 -8.19 -9.46
C ILE A 73 -6.64 -6.76 -9.82
N THR A 74 -6.44 -5.90 -8.80
CA THR A 74 -5.98 -4.53 -8.99
C THR A 74 -4.54 -4.40 -8.51
N LEU A 75 -3.65 -3.96 -9.39
CA LEU A 75 -2.24 -3.74 -9.11
C LEU A 75 -1.95 -2.24 -9.11
N ASN A 76 -1.13 -1.77 -8.17
CA ASN A 76 -0.65 -0.40 -8.12
C ASN A 76 0.66 -0.31 -8.92
N SER A 77 0.69 0.52 -9.96
CA SER A 77 1.88 0.73 -10.79
C SER A 77 2.27 2.21 -10.79
N PRO A 78 3.44 2.58 -10.25
CA PRO A 78 3.95 3.93 -10.35
C PRO A 78 4.48 4.21 -11.76
N TRP A 79 4.40 5.48 -12.16
CA TRP A 79 5.00 5.96 -13.41
C TRP A 79 6.53 6.06 -13.26
N ILE A 80 7.27 5.22 -13.98
CA ILE A 80 8.74 5.21 -13.97
C ILE A 80 9.28 5.81 -15.27
N MET A 81 10.12 6.84 -15.14
CA MET A 81 10.79 7.50 -16.27
C MET A 81 12.30 7.23 -16.22
N PRO A 82 12.96 7.00 -17.37
CA PRO A 82 14.41 6.90 -17.41
C PRO A 82 15.03 8.27 -17.09
N LEU A 83 16.16 8.25 -16.40
CA LEU A 83 16.87 9.47 -16.02
C LEU A 83 17.47 10.19 -17.23
N SER A 84 17.95 9.43 -18.21
CA SER A 84 18.49 9.95 -19.48
C SER A 84 18.11 9.06 -20.66
N GLN A 85 18.48 9.47 -21.88
CA GLN A 85 18.30 8.69 -23.11
C GLN A 85 19.39 7.61 -23.32
N SER A 86 20.22 7.36 -22.31
CA SER A 86 21.17 6.25 -22.33
C SER A 86 20.42 4.91 -22.40
N LYS A 87 21.03 3.92 -23.04
CA LYS A 87 20.40 2.58 -23.17
C LYS A 87 20.27 1.92 -21.80
N GLU A 88 21.21 2.20 -20.91
CA GLU A 88 21.30 1.70 -19.54
C GLU A 88 20.14 2.20 -18.70
N ASP A 89 19.83 3.50 -18.75
CA ASP A 89 18.73 4.11 -17.98
C ASP A 89 17.36 3.67 -18.50
N ILE A 90 17.21 3.54 -19.82
CA ILE A 90 15.98 3.00 -20.42
C ILE A 90 15.76 1.55 -19.96
N ASN A 91 16.81 0.72 -20.01
CA ASN A 91 16.73 -0.66 -19.56
C ASN A 91 16.48 -0.74 -18.04
N ALA A 92 17.04 0.17 -17.24
CA ALA A 92 16.81 0.21 -15.79
C ALA A 92 15.37 0.59 -15.45
N ALA A 93 14.81 1.61 -16.10
CA ALA A 93 13.41 1.99 -15.97
C ALA A 93 12.48 0.83 -16.35
N PHE A 94 12.78 0.12 -17.44
CA PHE A 94 12.01 -1.05 -17.86
C PHE A 94 12.06 -2.18 -16.82
N ARG A 95 13.24 -2.51 -16.28
CA ARG A 95 13.36 -3.52 -15.22
C ARG A 95 12.57 -3.15 -13.97
N ALA A 96 12.55 -1.87 -13.59
CA ALA A 96 11.78 -1.40 -12.45
C ALA A 96 10.27 -1.60 -12.66
N ILE A 97 9.75 -1.30 -13.85
CA ILE A 97 8.33 -1.52 -14.19
C ILE A 97 7.99 -3.01 -14.14
N VAL A 98 8.79 -3.86 -14.78
CA VAL A 98 8.59 -5.32 -14.80
C VAL A 98 8.59 -5.88 -13.37
N PHE A 99 9.52 -5.42 -12.53
CA PHE A 99 9.59 -5.86 -11.13
C PHE A 99 8.35 -5.49 -10.32
N LEU A 100 7.71 -4.35 -10.62
CA LEU A 100 6.54 -3.87 -9.89
C LEU A 100 5.22 -4.50 -10.38
N TYR A 101 5.16 -4.90 -11.64
CA TYR A 101 3.91 -5.32 -12.29
C TYR A 101 3.85 -6.81 -12.65
N ASP A 102 4.95 -7.42 -13.09
CA ASP A 102 4.96 -8.76 -13.70
C ASP A 102 5.30 -9.90 -12.71
N TRP A 103 5.56 -9.58 -11.44
CA TRP A 103 5.98 -10.52 -10.39
C TRP A 103 4.83 -11.31 -9.74
#